data_AF-A0AAW7APW1-F1
#
_entry.id   AF-A0AAW7APW1-F1
#
_cell.length_a   1.000
_cell.length_b   1.000
_cell.length_c   1.000
_cell.angle_alpha   90.00
_cell.angle_beta   90.00
_cell.angle_gamma   90.00
#
_symmetry.space_group_name_H-M   'P 1'
#
loop_
_entity.id
_entity.type
_entity.pdbx_description
1 polymer ?
#
loop_
_entity_poly.entity_id
_entity_poly.type
_entity_poly.pdbx_seq_one_letter_code
_entity_poly.pdbx_strand_id
1 'polypeptide(L)'
;MSRKTLVAALLASACFALPLLPAAHAAEPAKSEAPKEGLAALLPADSITKHHLTAGGQSIAYTAHAGTVTLRDKEGKPSAKVFYVAYTKDGANAQTRPVSFFFNGGPGAGTAYLNLGAAGPRVLQFPADHPEDGARAHLADNPDSWLPATDMVFIDAVGTGYSQPTDPKKAAEQFYSVTKDGEAFAKAIALWVGENGRQGSPHYLVGESYGGIRSAQVADALQQQQNLIVNGIVMISPAIQMQFLDNTNNPMASAMALPTFIASHLSQIGKLTPQAVDEAYHYALGPYLTTIANAPPKGDDAKKFYTDLAARTGLPVDVITKEMGEPNPFAHDVRSRDGRLYGIYDFTQSIPDPYADGIENGQSPEMTLSGFGRAYGNAYSGYLANELGYKTDLTYDLLSMEVNGAWKFTSSGSQMTDQVGILRKMLALDPSLHIFIANGYFDMACPFGTTRWTKDHIPVGADRIALHLYEGGHMLYTRPASRAALTRDVSAFYNDTSK
;
A
#
# COMPACT_ATOMS: atom_id res chain seq x y z
N MET A 1 80.13 9.96 -34.22
CA MET A 1 78.92 10.73 -33.80
C MET A 1 77.87 9.69 -33.41
N SER A 2 77.28 9.54 -32.23
CA SER A 2 77.22 10.30 -30.98
C SER A 2 76.93 9.32 -29.82
N ARG A 3 77.76 9.45 -28.77
CA ARG A 3 77.73 9.03 -27.35
C ARG A 3 76.54 8.26 -26.72
N LYS A 4 76.96 7.15 -26.05
CA LYS A 4 76.71 6.72 -24.63
C LYS A 4 75.28 6.23 -24.28
N THR A 5 75.00 5.22 -23.44
CA THR A 5 75.68 4.66 -22.24
C THR A 5 75.10 3.26 -21.90
N LEU A 6 75.91 2.41 -21.26
CA LEU A 6 75.61 1.10 -20.65
C LEU A 6 74.49 1.14 -19.59
N VAL A 7 73.77 0.02 -19.43
CA VAL A 7 73.32 -0.47 -18.11
C VAL A 7 73.69 -1.95 -17.98
N ALA A 8 74.54 -2.23 -16.99
CA ALA A 8 75.01 -3.55 -16.61
C ALA A 8 74.07 -4.16 -15.55
N ALA A 9 73.84 -5.47 -15.68
CA ALA A 9 73.21 -6.32 -14.68
C ALA A 9 74.27 -6.80 -13.68
N LEU A 10 73.93 -6.81 -12.39
CA LEU A 10 74.68 -7.54 -11.36
C LEU A 10 73.74 -7.99 -10.24
N LEU A 11 73.80 -9.29 -9.95
CA LEU A 11 73.11 -9.99 -8.87
C LEU A 11 73.59 -9.53 -7.49
N ALA A 12 72.70 -9.57 -6.49
CA ALA A 12 73.05 -9.99 -5.13
C ALA A 12 71.80 -10.45 -4.34
N SER A 13 71.92 -11.63 -3.73
CA SER A 13 71.01 -12.26 -2.76
C SER A 13 70.72 -11.40 -1.53
N ALA A 14 69.55 -11.60 -0.89
CA ALA A 14 69.45 -12.13 0.48
C ALA A 14 68.05 -11.94 1.14
N CYS A 15 67.75 -12.90 2.02
CA CYS A 15 66.86 -12.85 3.19
C CYS A 15 65.33 -12.97 2.99
N PHE A 16 64.85 -14.18 3.28
CA PHE A 16 63.48 -14.44 3.75
C PHE A 16 63.24 -13.74 5.10
N ALA A 17 62.34 -12.77 5.12
CA ALA A 17 61.68 -12.29 6.33
C ALA A 17 60.19 -12.64 6.23
N LEU A 18 59.71 -13.50 7.14
CA LEU A 18 58.29 -13.76 7.34
C LEU A 18 57.60 -12.49 7.84
N PRO A 19 56.53 -12.00 7.20
CA PRO A 19 55.77 -10.90 7.76
C PRO A 19 54.91 -11.42 8.92
N LEU A 20 55.11 -10.84 10.10
CA LEU A 20 54.15 -10.92 11.21
C LEU A 20 52.80 -10.39 10.72
N LEU A 21 51.79 -11.26 10.65
CA LEU A 21 50.40 -10.88 10.46
C LEU A 21 49.96 -10.05 11.67
N PRO A 22 49.39 -8.84 11.49
CA PRO A 22 48.77 -8.11 12.59
C PRO A 22 47.56 -8.92 13.09
N ALA A 23 47.46 -9.10 14.40
CA ALA A 23 46.28 -9.66 15.04
C ALA A 23 45.05 -8.87 14.57
N ALA A 24 44.08 -9.58 13.97
CA ALA A 24 42.81 -9.03 13.58
C ALA A 24 42.12 -8.45 14.83
N HIS A 25 42.14 -7.13 14.97
CA HIS A 25 41.18 -6.44 15.81
C HIS A 25 39.82 -6.69 15.19
N ALA A 26 39.03 -7.58 15.81
CA ALA A 26 37.60 -7.63 15.59
C ALA A 26 37.06 -6.23 15.89
N ALA A 27 36.64 -5.50 14.85
CA ALA A 27 35.95 -4.24 15.04
C ALA A 27 34.66 -4.54 15.81
N GLU A 28 34.51 -3.96 17.00
CA GLU A 28 33.23 -3.92 17.69
C GLU A 28 32.18 -3.32 16.74
N PRO A 29 30.97 -3.89 16.65
CA PRO A 29 29.91 -3.29 15.87
C PRO A 29 29.68 -1.87 16.41
N ALA A 30 29.72 -0.87 15.51
CA ALA A 30 29.52 0.52 15.85
C ALA A 30 28.20 0.65 16.65
N LYS A 31 28.30 1.02 17.93
CA LYS A 31 27.14 1.35 18.76
C LYS A 31 26.36 2.45 18.04
N SER A 32 25.16 2.13 17.60
CA SER A 32 24.20 3.06 17.02
C SER A 32 24.03 4.27 17.93
N GLU A 33 24.53 5.45 17.55
CA GLU A 33 24.12 6.70 18.20
C GLU A 33 22.63 6.94 17.92
N ALA A 34 21.80 6.76 18.94
CA ALA A 34 20.40 7.14 18.91
C ALA A 34 20.26 8.68 18.83
N PRO A 35 19.20 9.20 18.19
CA PRO A 35 18.87 10.62 18.25
C PRO A 35 18.78 11.07 19.71
N LYS A 36 19.46 12.16 20.07
CA LYS A 36 19.49 12.68 21.45
C LYS A 36 18.38 13.69 21.73
N GLU A 37 17.69 14.18 20.70
CA GLU A 37 16.65 15.22 20.79
C GLU A 37 15.51 14.94 19.78
N GLY A 38 14.33 15.52 20.02
CA GLY A 38 13.15 15.42 19.14
C GLY A 38 12.30 14.16 19.35
N LEU A 39 11.20 14.03 18.60
CA LEU A 39 10.25 12.92 18.74
C LEU A 39 10.89 11.55 18.49
N ALA A 40 11.88 11.48 17.59
CA ALA A 40 12.63 10.25 17.32
C ALA A 40 13.40 9.72 18.55
N ALA A 41 13.72 10.56 19.54
CA ALA A 41 14.37 10.17 20.78
C ALA A 41 13.41 9.54 21.80
N LEU A 42 12.08 9.70 21.60
CA LEU A 42 11.04 9.12 22.46
C LEU A 42 10.67 7.68 22.06
N LEU A 43 11.23 7.17 20.95
CA LEU A 43 11.05 5.79 20.54
C LEU A 43 11.90 4.87 21.44
N PRO A 44 11.29 3.83 22.06
CA PRO A 44 11.99 2.92 22.94
C PRO A 44 12.94 2.01 22.16
N ALA A 45 13.70 1.21 22.92
CA ALA A 45 14.39 0.06 22.35
C ALA A 45 13.40 -0.95 21.76
N ASP A 46 13.89 -1.79 20.86
CA ASP A 46 13.12 -2.86 20.25
C ASP A 46 12.52 -3.81 21.31
N SER A 47 11.32 -4.30 21.03
CA SER A 47 10.63 -5.31 21.84
C SER A 47 10.43 -6.58 21.04
N ILE A 48 10.80 -7.71 21.63
CA ILE A 48 10.66 -9.05 21.05
C ILE A 48 9.79 -9.88 21.98
N THR A 49 8.69 -10.41 21.45
CA THR A 49 7.72 -11.22 22.20
C THR A 49 7.40 -12.51 21.43
N LYS A 50 6.99 -13.55 22.15
CA LYS A 50 6.66 -14.87 21.58
C LYS A 50 5.20 -15.20 21.80
N HIS A 51 4.57 -15.74 20.77
CA HIS A 51 3.12 -15.91 20.71
C HIS A 51 2.74 -17.20 19.99
N HIS A 52 1.45 -17.53 20.06
CA HIS A 52 0.85 -18.60 19.27
C HIS A 52 -0.39 -18.07 18.57
N LEU A 53 -0.61 -18.48 17.32
CA LEU A 53 -1.80 -18.18 16.54
C LEU A 53 -2.43 -19.47 16.03
N THR A 54 -3.75 -19.58 16.09
CA THR A 54 -4.47 -20.62 15.35
C THR A 54 -4.98 -20.03 14.03
N ALA A 55 -4.37 -20.42 12.91
CA ALA A 55 -4.76 -19.99 11.57
C ALA A 55 -4.64 -21.17 10.58
N GLY A 56 -5.57 -21.27 9.63
CA GLY A 56 -5.59 -22.38 8.67
C GLY A 56 -5.68 -23.78 9.31
N GLY A 57 -6.29 -23.90 10.49
CA GLY A 57 -6.40 -25.15 11.25
C GLY A 57 -5.10 -25.61 11.93
N GLN A 58 -4.06 -24.77 11.97
CA GLN A 58 -2.77 -25.07 12.59
C GLN A 58 -2.45 -24.07 13.70
N SER A 59 -1.87 -24.56 14.80
CA SER A 59 -1.23 -23.71 15.82
C SER A 59 0.18 -23.35 15.36
N ILE A 60 0.46 -22.06 15.24
CA ILE A 60 1.71 -21.50 14.74
C ILE A 60 2.37 -20.74 15.88
N ALA A 61 3.53 -21.22 16.35
CA ALA A 61 4.41 -20.44 17.21
C ALA A 61 5.10 -19.37 16.36
N TYR A 62 5.13 -18.13 16.85
CA TYR A 62 5.75 -17.02 16.15
C TYR A 62 6.39 -16.01 17.10
N THR A 63 7.39 -15.32 16.58
CA THR A 63 8.06 -14.21 17.25
C THR A 63 7.57 -12.90 16.62
N ALA A 64 7.14 -11.97 17.47
CA ALA A 64 6.81 -10.60 17.08
C ALA A 64 7.93 -9.66 17.52
N HIS A 65 8.40 -8.82 16.60
CA HIS A 65 9.47 -7.85 16.82
C HIS A 65 8.99 -6.46 16.42
N ALA A 66 8.73 -5.61 17.41
CA ALA A 66 8.41 -4.20 17.22
C ALA A 66 9.68 -3.38 17.45
N GLY A 67 10.08 -2.56 16.48
CA GLY A 67 11.38 -1.89 16.53
C GLY A 67 11.52 -0.77 15.52
N THR A 68 12.75 -0.26 15.38
CA THR A 68 13.05 0.78 14.39
C THR A 68 14.30 0.49 13.57
N VAL A 69 14.23 0.76 12.27
CA VAL A 69 15.42 0.84 11.40
C VAL A 69 15.86 2.30 11.33
N THR A 70 17.18 2.55 11.43
CA THR A 70 17.72 3.91 11.33
C THR A 70 18.18 4.18 9.90
N LEU A 71 17.51 5.11 9.22
CA LEU A 71 17.98 5.61 7.93
C LEU A 71 19.08 6.65 8.15
N ARG A 72 20.05 6.68 7.25
CA ARG A 72 21.19 7.61 7.27
C ARG A 72 21.33 8.32 5.94
N ASP A 73 21.75 9.58 5.98
CA ASP A 73 22.12 10.36 4.80
C ASP A 73 23.48 9.91 4.22
N LYS A 74 23.92 10.59 3.16
CA LYS A 74 25.18 10.25 2.46
C LYS A 74 26.42 10.52 3.32
N GLU A 75 26.29 11.40 4.31
CA GLU A 75 27.31 11.74 5.29
C GLU A 75 27.30 10.78 6.50
N GLY A 76 26.39 9.80 6.51
CA GLY A 76 26.25 8.79 7.56
C GLY A 76 25.45 9.25 8.79
N LYS A 77 24.87 10.45 8.76
CA LYS A 77 24.09 10.99 9.88
C LYS A 77 22.66 10.40 9.86
N PRO A 78 22.06 10.09 11.02
CA PRO A 78 20.68 9.64 11.08
C PRO A 78 19.71 10.66 10.47
N SER A 79 18.87 10.22 9.53
CA SER A 79 17.85 11.05 8.88
C SER A 79 16.41 10.69 9.30
N ALA A 80 16.17 9.43 9.67
CA ALA A 80 14.89 8.97 10.20
C ALA A 80 15.03 7.71 11.06
N LYS A 81 14.07 7.52 11.97
CA LYS A 81 13.76 6.26 12.65
C LYS A 81 12.48 5.71 12.03
N VAL A 82 12.59 4.61 11.30
CA VAL A 82 11.47 3.96 10.61
C VAL A 82 10.97 2.83 11.49
N PHE A 83 9.77 2.99 12.05
CA PHE A 83 9.12 1.98 12.86
C PHE A 83 8.63 0.80 12.01
N TYR A 84 8.78 -0.40 12.55
CA TYR A 84 8.23 -1.61 11.97
C TYR A 84 7.70 -2.58 13.04
N VAL A 85 6.80 -3.45 12.62
CA VAL A 85 6.46 -4.68 13.34
C VAL A 85 6.67 -5.87 12.42
N ALA A 86 7.54 -6.79 12.82
CA ALA A 86 7.78 -8.04 12.13
C ALA A 86 7.13 -9.22 12.87
N TYR A 87 6.55 -10.15 12.12
CA TYR A 87 6.05 -11.43 12.61
C TYR A 87 6.74 -12.57 11.85
N THR A 88 7.49 -13.39 12.58
CA THR A 88 8.26 -14.50 12.00
C THR A 88 7.81 -15.83 12.59
N LYS A 89 7.55 -16.81 11.73
CA LYS A 89 7.19 -18.17 12.17
C LYS A 89 8.41 -18.86 12.78
N ASP A 90 8.26 -19.36 14.00
CA ASP A 90 9.33 -20.05 14.71
C ASP A 90 9.63 -21.41 14.03
N GLY A 91 10.92 -21.77 13.97
CA GLY A 91 11.38 -23.06 13.44
C GLY A 91 11.34 -23.22 11.92
N ALA A 92 10.94 -22.19 11.16
CA ALA A 92 11.01 -22.22 9.71
C ALA A 92 12.41 -21.90 9.17
N ASN A 93 12.76 -22.44 8.00
CA ASN A 93 14.01 -22.08 7.33
C ASN A 93 13.93 -20.66 6.75
N ALA A 94 14.63 -19.72 7.38
CA ALA A 94 14.67 -18.33 6.97
C ALA A 94 15.13 -18.14 5.51
N GLN A 95 15.98 -19.02 4.97
CA GLN A 95 16.51 -18.89 3.62
C GLN A 95 15.53 -19.30 2.52
N THR A 96 14.45 -20.00 2.84
CA THR A 96 13.47 -20.45 1.83
C THR A 96 12.06 -19.96 2.14
N ARG A 97 11.84 -19.42 3.33
CA ARG A 97 10.55 -18.89 3.75
C ARG A 97 10.33 -17.49 3.17
N PRO A 98 9.21 -17.27 2.45
CA PRO A 98 8.84 -15.94 1.98
C PRO A 98 8.82 -14.89 3.08
N VAL A 99 9.21 -13.67 2.74
CA VAL A 99 8.99 -12.49 3.56
C VAL A 99 8.29 -11.40 2.76
N SER A 100 7.26 -10.83 3.36
CA SER A 100 6.41 -9.80 2.75
C SER A 100 6.53 -8.49 3.52
N PHE A 101 6.80 -7.41 2.80
CA PHE A 101 6.94 -6.06 3.34
C PHE A 101 5.67 -5.25 3.07
N PHE A 102 4.98 -4.85 4.13
CA PHE A 102 3.67 -4.21 4.06
C PHE A 102 3.78 -2.71 4.29
N PHE A 103 3.03 -1.95 3.49
CA PHE A 103 2.86 -0.51 3.68
C PHE A 103 1.48 -0.03 3.21
N ASN A 104 0.82 0.76 4.04
CA ASN A 104 -0.43 1.43 3.70
C ASN A 104 -0.20 2.69 2.88
N GLY A 105 -1.26 3.17 2.23
CA GLY A 105 -1.22 4.36 1.37
C GLY A 105 -1.41 5.69 2.12
N GLY A 106 -2.50 6.40 1.79
CA GLY A 106 -2.74 7.80 2.15
C GLY A 106 -2.46 8.72 0.95
N PRO A 107 -1.20 9.13 0.66
CA PRO A 107 0.01 9.01 1.48
C PRO A 107 -0.18 9.64 2.86
N GLY A 108 0.59 9.16 3.85
CA GLY A 108 0.47 9.60 5.25
C GLY A 108 -0.11 8.55 6.20
N ALA A 109 -0.43 7.34 5.75
CA ALA A 109 -0.97 6.30 6.62
C ALA A 109 0.11 5.40 7.25
N GLY A 110 -0.05 5.08 8.53
CA GLY A 110 0.63 3.97 9.21
C GLY A 110 0.04 2.61 8.82
N THR A 111 0.72 1.53 9.17
CA THR A 111 0.42 0.16 8.72
C THR A 111 -0.66 -0.58 9.50
N ALA A 112 -1.26 0.06 10.50
CA ALA A 112 -2.29 -0.53 11.35
C ALA A 112 -3.49 -1.10 10.56
N TYR A 113 -3.87 -0.47 9.44
CA TYR A 113 -4.96 -0.94 8.59
C TYR A 113 -4.67 -2.32 8.00
N LEU A 114 -3.50 -2.55 7.40
CA LEU A 114 -3.14 -3.87 6.88
C LEU A 114 -2.77 -4.87 7.99
N ASN A 115 -2.15 -4.40 9.08
CA ASN A 115 -1.76 -5.26 10.19
C ASN A 115 -2.98 -5.83 10.92
N LEU A 116 -3.90 -4.97 11.34
CA LEU A 116 -5.09 -5.38 12.08
C LEU A 116 -6.33 -5.59 11.21
N GLY A 117 -6.30 -5.25 9.92
CA GLY A 117 -7.44 -5.43 9.03
C GLY A 117 -7.32 -6.65 8.13
N ALA A 118 -6.14 -6.87 7.56
CA ALA A 118 -5.91 -7.90 6.55
C ALA A 118 -5.08 -9.09 7.08
N ALA A 119 -3.79 -8.87 7.32
CA ALA A 119 -2.79 -9.95 7.27
C ALA A 119 -2.18 -10.34 8.62
N GLY A 120 -2.13 -9.43 9.59
CA GLY A 120 -1.46 -9.65 10.88
C GLY A 120 -2.11 -10.76 11.72
N PRO A 121 -1.48 -11.16 12.84
CA PRO A 121 -1.96 -12.26 13.67
C PRO A 121 -3.21 -11.89 14.48
N ARG A 122 -3.47 -10.61 14.67
CA ARG A 122 -4.67 -10.07 15.32
C ARG A 122 -5.49 -9.30 14.30
N VAL A 123 -6.80 -9.32 14.46
CA VAL A 123 -7.73 -8.59 13.59
C VAL A 123 -8.67 -7.73 14.41
N LEU A 124 -8.93 -6.51 13.95
CA LEU A 124 -9.95 -5.64 14.48
C LEU A 124 -11.30 -6.02 13.88
N GLN A 125 -12.20 -6.51 14.73
CA GLN A 125 -13.55 -6.91 14.33
C GLN A 125 -14.54 -5.79 14.63
N PHE A 126 -15.31 -5.41 13.61
CA PHE A 126 -16.43 -4.49 13.74
C PHE A 126 -17.74 -5.26 14.00
N PRO A 127 -18.75 -4.64 14.61
CA PRO A 127 -20.04 -5.27 14.82
C PRO A 127 -20.70 -5.68 13.50
N ALA A 128 -21.30 -6.87 13.44
CA ALA A 128 -21.94 -7.36 12.21
C ALA A 128 -23.26 -6.62 11.88
N ASP A 129 -23.95 -6.11 12.90
CA ASP A 129 -25.18 -5.32 12.82
C ASP A 129 -24.92 -3.86 12.42
N HIS A 130 -23.81 -3.29 12.91
CA HIS A 130 -23.41 -1.90 12.72
C HIS A 130 -21.91 -1.83 12.38
N PRO A 131 -21.49 -2.22 11.16
CA PRO A 131 -20.08 -2.22 10.75
C PRO A 131 -19.45 -0.82 10.78
N GLU A 132 -20.25 0.24 10.73
CA GLU A 132 -19.85 1.64 10.88
C GLU A 132 -19.59 2.06 12.34
N ASP A 133 -19.90 1.22 13.33
CA ASP A 133 -19.66 1.52 14.75
C ASP A 133 -18.26 1.07 15.19
N GLY A 134 -17.28 1.93 14.92
CA GLY A 134 -15.89 1.71 15.33
C GLY A 134 -15.66 1.73 16.85
N ALA A 135 -16.57 2.30 17.64
CA ALA A 135 -16.42 2.34 19.10
C ALA A 135 -16.66 0.97 19.75
N ARG A 136 -17.43 0.10 19.09
CA ARG A 136 -17.65 -1.30 19.47
C ARG A 136 -16.65 -2.28 18.83
N ALA A 137 -15.66 -1.78 18.09
CA ALA A 137 -14.65 -2.63 17.49
C ALA A 137 -13.75 -3.25 18.58
N HIS A 138 -13.35 -4.51 18.40
CA HIS A 138 -12.50 -5.22 19.35
C HIS A 138 -11.46 -6.10 18.64
N LEU A 139 -10.34 -6.32 19.31
CA LEU A 139 -9.28 -7.19 18.79
C LEU A 139 -9.57 -8.65 19.10
N ALA A 140 -9.33 -9.51 18.11
CA ALA A 140 -9.42 -10.95 18.21
C ALA A 140 -8.25 -11.60 17.44
N ASP A 141 -8.07 -12.91 17.61
CA ASP A 141 -7.16 -13.68 16.75
C ASP A 141 -7.64 -13.59 15.30
N ASN A 142 -6.70 -13.45 14.38
CA ASN A 142 -7.00 -13.42 12.95
C ASN A 142 -6.91 -14.85 12.38
N PRO A 143 -8.06 -15.54 12.15
CA PRO A 143 -8.03 -16.85 11.49
C PRO A 143 -7.53 -16.76 10.04
N ASP A 144 -7.61 -15.57 9.44
CA ASP A 144 -7.23 -15.25 8.08
C ASP A 144 -5.83 -14.62 8.00
N SER A 145 -4.98 -14.76 9.02
CA SER A 145 -3.61 -14.23 8.98
C SER A 145 -2.81 -14.83 7.83
N TRP A 146 -1.90 -14.04 7.25
CA TRP A 146 -1.00 -14.50 6.18
C TRP A 146 0.26 -15.18 6.72
N LEU A 147 0.45 -15.17 8.04
CA LEU A 147 1.57 -15.78 8.73
C LEU A 147 1.80 -17.27 8.39
N PRO A 148 0.80 -18.12 8.10
CA PRO A 148 1.08 -19.48 7.62
C PRO A 148 1.97 -19.50 6.36
N ALA A 149 1.74 -18.57 5.42
CA ALA A 149 2.37 -18.56 4.10
C ALA A 149 3.66 -17.73 4.05
N THR A 150 3.74 -16.61 4.77
CA THR A 150 4.88 -15.68 4.71
C THR A 150 5.22 -15.13 6.10
N ASP A 151 6.49 -14.79 6.33
CA ASP A 151 6.80 -13.83 7.39
C ASP A 151 6.38 -12.43 6.92
N MET A 152 6.04 -11.57 7.86
CA MET A 152 5.45 -10.26 7.56
C MET A 152 6.22 -9.16 8.26
N VAL A 153 6.49 -8.07 7.56
CA VAL A 153 7.15 -6.87 8.11
C VAL A 153 6.32 -5.65 7.73
N PHE A 154 5.63 -5.06 8.70
CA PHE A 154 4.79 -3.88 8.53
C PHE A 154 5.63 -2.64 8.82
N ILE A 155 5.78 -1.75 7.85
CA ILE A 155 6.67 -0.59 7.91
C ILE A 155 5.88 0.71 7.79
N ASP A 156 5.93 1.56 8.82
CA ASP A 156 5.28 2.87 8.80
C ASP A 156 6.10 3.88 7.97
N ALA A 157 5.44 4.67 7.12
CA ALA A 157 6.11 5.72 6.34
C ALA A 157 6.70 6.80 7.26
N VAL A 158 7.81 7.43 6.88
CA VAL A 158 8.43 8.49 7.69
C VAL A 158 7.42 9.63 7.94
N GLY A 159 7.25 10.03 9.20
CA GLY A 159 6.26 11.05 9.61
C GLY A 159 4.87 10.49 9.89
N THR A 160 4.69 9.17 9.89
CA THR A 160 3.40 8.49 10.13
C THR A 160 3.57 7.38 11.16
N GLY A 161 2.48 6.99 11.81
CA GLY A 161 2.48 5.97 12.86
C GLY A 161 3.48 6.31 13.97
N TYR A 162 4.51 5.48 14.13
CA TYR A 162 5.66 5.76 15.01
C TYR A 162 6.97 6.06 14.27
N SER A 163 6.97 6.14 12.95
CA SER A 163 8.14 6.53 12.18
C SER A 163 8.39 8.04 12.27
N GLN A 164 9.59 8.43 12.72
CA GLN A 164 9.93 9.83 13.00
C GLN A 164 11.16 10.29 12.20
N PRO A 165 11.09 11.42 11.46
CA PRO A 165 12.29 12.06 10.93
C PRO A 165 13.14 12.60 12.08
N THR A 166 14.47 12.64 11.91
CA THR A 166 15.37 13.22 12.91
C THR A 166 15.42 14.74 12.85
N ASP A 167 15.14 15.33 11.69
CA ASP A 167 14.96 16.77 11.47
C ASP A 167 13.61 17.05 10.80
N PRO A 168 12.56 17.38 11.58
CA PRO A 168 11.22 17.66 11.05
C PRO A 168 11.21 18.77 9.99
N LYS A 169 12.12 19.74 10.06
CA LYS A 169 12.16 20.87 9.11
C LYS A 169 12.61 20.45 7.72
N LYS A 170 13.31 19.32 7.61
CA LYS A 170 13.79 18.76 6.34
C LYS A 170 12.97 17.57 5.85
N ALA A 171 12.03 17.08 6.66
CA ALA A 171 11.28 15.86 6.37
C ALA A 171 10.57 15.92 5.01
N ALA A 172 9.92 17.05 4.69
CA ALA A 172 9.21 17.22 3.43
C ALA A 172 10.12 17.11 2.19
N GLU A 173 11.31 17.71 2.25
CA GLU A 173 12.29 17.63 1.16
C GLU A 173 12.91 16.23 1.05
N GLN A 174 13.16 15.59 2.19
CA GLN A 174 13.89 14.32 2.26
C GLN A 174 13.01 13.11 1.97
N PHE A 175 11.71 13.15 2.28
CA PHE A 175 10.86 11.97 2.27
C PHE A 175 9.53 12.14 1.52
N TYR A 176 8.95 13.35 1.45
CA TYR A 176 7.54 13.52 1.01
C TYR A 176 7.41 13.76 -0.50
N SER A 177 7.89 12.80 -1.28
CA SER A 177 7.64 12.71 -2.72
C SER A 177 7.66 11.25 -3.15
N VAL A 178 7.02 10.95 -4.28
CA VAL A 178 6.90 9.59 -4.83
C VAL A 178 8.24 8.84 -4.88
N THR A 179 9.28 9.49 -5.41
CA THR A 179 10.61 8.88 -5.52
C THR A 179 11.30 8.75 -4.16
N LYS A 180 11.29 9.80 -3.34
CA LYS A 180 12.00 9.80 -2.05
C LYS A 180 11.41 8.81 -1.05
N ASP A 181 10.10 8.67 -1.07
CA ASP A 181 9.36 7.66 -0.32
C ASP A 181 9.77 6.24 -0.74
N GLY A 182 9.77 5.94 -2.03
CA GLY A 182 10.23 4.65 -2.56
C GLY A 182 11.68 4.32 -2.16
N GLU A 183 12.59 5.29 -2.26
CA GLU A 183 13.99 5.16 -1.84
C GLU A 183 14.13 4.87 -0.33
N ALA A 184 13.36 5.57 0.51
CA ALA A 184 13.39 5.39 1.96
C ALA A 184 12.90 3.99 2.37
N PHE A 185 11.78 3.52 1.79
CA PHE A 185 11.27 2.17 2.02
C PHE A 185 12.24 1.10 1.51
N ALA A 186 12.77 1.25 0.29
CA ALA A 186 13.76 0.32 -0.24
C ALA A 186 14.99 0.21 0.67
N LYS A 187 15.47 1.34 1.21
CA LYS A 187 16.59 1.35 2.14
C LYS A 187 16.25 0.66 3.47
N ALA A 188 15.08 0.93 4.03
CA ALA A 188 14.61 0.30 5.26
C ALA A 188 14.49 -1.23 5.10
N ILE A 189 13.91 -1.69 3.99
CA ILE A 189 13.77 -3.11 3.65
C ILE A 189 15.14 -3.77 3.52
N ALA A 190 16.08 -3.17 2.78
CA ALA A 190 17.41 -3.74 2.58
C ALA A 190 18.21 -3.85 3.89
N LEU A 191 18.10 -2.84 4.77
CA LEU A 191 18.71 -2.89 6.10
C LEU A 191 18.08 -3.98 6.96
N TRP A 192 16.75 -4.06 7.02
CA TRP A 192 16.05 -5.11 7.77
C TRP A 192 16.43 -6.51 7.27
N VAL A 193 16.49 -6.72 5.94
CA VAL A 193 16.92 -8.00 5.34
C VAL A 193 18.34 -8.35 5.76
N GLY A 194 19.25 -7.38 5.75
CA GLY A 194 20.64 -7.56 6.16
C GLY A 194 20.79 -7.92 7.64
N GLU A 195 20.09 -7.19 8.51
CA GLU A 195 20.11 -7.38 9.97
C GLU A 195 19.49 -8.71 10.40
N ASN A 196 18.51 -9.21 9.65
CA ASN A 196 17.77 -10.43 9.98
C ASN A 196 18.22 -11.67 9.19
N GLY A 197 19.26 -11.55 8.36
CA GLY A 197 19.81 -12.67 7.58
C GLY A 197 18.82 -13.25 6.57
N ARG A 198 18.01 -12.41 5.92
CA ARG A 198 16.92 -12.81 5.02
C ARG A 198 17.25 -12.70 3.54
N GLN A 199 18.53 -12.72 3.18
CA GLN A 199 18.98 -12.54 1.79
C GLN A 199 18.50 -13.65 0.86
N GLY A 200 18.42 -14.90 1.34
CA GLY A 200 17.95 -16.03 0.53
C GLY A 200 16.43 -16.15 0.40
N SER A 201 15.66 -15.44 1.24
CA SER A 201 14.19 -15.53 1.22
C SER A 201 13.62 -15.02 -0.11
N PRO A 202 12.53 -15.61 -0.62
CA PRO A 202 11.68 -14.94 -1.60
C PRO A 202 11.11 -13.64 -1.01
N HIS A 203 11.31 -12.49 -1.68
CA HIS A 203 10.90 -11.17 -1.20
C HIS A 203 9.63 -10.70 -1.90
N TYR A 204 8.66 -10.22 -1.13
CA TYR A 204 7.40 -9.70 -1.64
C TYR A 204 7.09 -8.31 -1.09
N LEU A 205 6.43 -7.49 -1.90
CA LEU A 205 5.88 -6.20 -1.48
C LEU A 205 4.36 -6.30 -1.37
N VAL A 206 3.78 -5.67 -0.35
CA VAL A 206 2.33 -5.60 -0.15
C VAL A 206 1.93 -4.14 0.11
N GLY A 207 1.23 -3.54 -0.86
CA GLY A 207 0.83 -2.14 -0.79
C GLY A 207 -0.67 -1.94 -0.95
N GLU A 208 -1.28 -1.12 -0.10
CA GLU A 208 -2.68 -0.70 -0.25
C GLU A 208 -2.81 0.75 -0.73
N SER A 209 -3.76 1.05 -1.62
CA SER A 209 -4.09 2.43 -2.02
C SER A 209 -2.92 3.10 -2.74
N TYR A 210 -2.45 4.27 -2.30
CA TYR A 210 -1.16 4.85 -2.70
C TYR A 210 0.02 3.87 -2.57
N GLY A 211 -0.12 2.81 -1.75
CA GLY A 211 0.78 1.66 -1.71
C GLY A 211 1.00 0.96 -3.06
N GLY A 212 0.09 1.09 -4.04
CA GLY A 212 0.32 0.64 -5.42
C GLY A 212 1.44 1.42 -6.11
N ILE A 213 1.37 2.75 -6.05
CA ILE A 213 2.44 3.66 -6.49
C ILE A 213 3.74 3.35 -5.76
N ARG A 214 3.68 3.26 -4.42
CA ARG A 214 4.85 2.97 -3.59
C ARG A 214 5.47 1.61 -3.95
N SER A 215 4.67 0.57 -4.16
CA SER A 215 5.19 -0.77 -4.48
C SER A 215 6.07 -0.77 -5.72
N ALA A 216 5.64 -0.08 -6.78
CA ALA A 216 6.42 0.04 -8.01
C ALA A 216 7.73 0.83 -7.78
N GLN A 217 7.67 1.94 -7.04
CA GLN A 217 8.85 2.75 -6.72
C GLN A 217 9.85 2.00 -5.82
N VAL A 218 9.35 1.27 -4.82
CA VAL A 218 10.16 0.47 -3.90
C VAL A 218 10.84 -0.67 -4.66
N ALA A 219 10.11 -1.38 -5.52
CA ALA A 219 10.70 -2.45 -6.33
C ALA A 219 11.82 -1.92 -7.26
N ASP A 220 11.61 -0.79 -7.94
CA ASP A 220 12.65 -0.17 -8.77
C ASP A 220 13.85 0.29 -7.91
N ALA A 221 13.61 0.96 -6.78
CA ALA A 221 14.70 1.41 -5.90
C ALA A 221 15.47 0.25 -5.24
N LEU A 222 14.80 -0.84 -4.87
CA LEU A 222 15.46 -2.06 -4.38
C LEU A 222 16.40 -2.63 -5.44
N GLN A 223 15.93 -2.74 -6.68
CA GLN A 223 16.72 -3.28 -7.78
C GLN A 223 17.89 -2.35 -8.15
N GLN A 224 17.64 -1.05 -8.30
CA GLN A 224 18.63 -0.11 -8.82
C GLN A 224 19.62 0.38 -7.77
N GLN A 225 19.24 0.42 -6.49
CA GLN A 225 20.04 1.07 -5.45
C GLN A 225 20.47 0.13 -4.32
N GLN A 226 19.72 -0.96 -4.07
CA GLN A 226 20.00 -1.88 -2.95
C GLN A 226 20.44 -3.28 -3.39
N ASN A 227 20.49 -3.57 -4.70
CA ASN A 227 20.80 -4.89 -5.26
C ASN A 227 19.88 -6.01 -4.75
N LEU A 228 18.60 -5.67 -4.52
CA LEU A 228 17.58 -6.62 -4.10
C LEU A 228 16.48 -6.64 -5.16
N ILE A 229 16.07 -7.85 -5.58
CA ILE A 229 15.00 -8.06 -6.56
C ILE A 229 13.88 -8.81 -5.86
N VAL A 230 12.64 -8.43 -6.13
CA VAL A 230 11.44 -9.01 -5.49
C VAL A 230 10.81 -10.07 -6.38
N ASN A 231 10.31 -11.15 -5.78
CA ASN A 231 9.62 -12.24 -6.48
C ASN A 231 8.18 -11.87 -6.85
N GLY A 232 7.54 -11.01 -6.04
CA GLY A 232 6.17 -10.62 -6.31
C GLY A 232 5.71 -9.35 -5.62
N ILE A 233 4.63 -8.79 -6.16
CA ILE A 233 3.97 -7.61 -5.61
C ILE A 233 2.49 -7.92 -5.44
N VAL A 234 1.96 -7.74 -4.24
CA VAL A 234 0.54 -7.80 -3.91
C VAL A 234 0.03 -6.37 -3.73
N MET A 235 -0.89 -5.96 -4.59
CA MET A 235 -1.50 -4.63 -4.57
C MET A 235 -2.95 -4.73 -4.13
N ILE A 236 -3.33 -4.07 -3.03
CA ILE A 236 -4.70 -4.06 -2.52
C ILE A 236 -5.33 -2.70 -2.79
N SER A 237 -6.42 -2.68 -3.54
CA SER A 237 -7.13 -1.48 -3.96
C SER A 237 -6.19 -0.34 -4.42
N PRO A 238 -5.28 -0.61 -5.38
CA PRO A 238 -4.14 0.28 -5.60
C PRO A 238 -4.46 1.49 -6.46
N ALA A 239 -3.89 2.63 -6.07
CA ALA A 239 -3.58 3.70 -6.99
C ALA A 239 -2.34 3.28 -7.79
N ILE A 240 -2.44 3.25 -9.12
CA ILE A 240 -1.31 2.96 -10.03
C ILE A 240 -1.06 4.14 -10.96
N GLN A 241 -2.13 4.78 -11.41
CA GLN A 241 -2.15 5.92 -12.31
C GLN A 241 -3.01 7.01 -11.70
N MET A 242 -2.40 8.08 -11.18
CA MET A 242 -3.15 9.14 -10.51
C MET A 242 -4.16 9.78 -11.46
N GLN A 243 -3.86 9.85 -12.77
CA GLN A 243 -4.71 10.47 -13.78
C GLN A 243 -6.05 9.75 -13.97
N PHE A 244 -6.19 8.51 -13.50
CA PHE A 244 -7.47 7.81 -13.56
C PHE A 244 -8.29 7.93 -12.28
N LEU A 245 -7.76 8.64 -11.28
CA LEU A 245 -8.44 8.92 -10.01
C LEU A 245 -8.95 10.37 -9.93
N ASP A 246 -8.51 11.24 -10.84
CA ASP A 246 -8.99 12.62 -10.94
C ASP A 246 -10.03 12.73 -12.06
N ASN A 247 -11.30 12.81 -11.66
CA ASN A 247 -12.45 12.93 -12.56
C ASN A 247 -12.67 14.39 -13.04
N THR A 248 -11.87 15.35 -12.57
CA THR A 248 -12.03 16.76 -12.92
C THR A 248 -11.72 16.99 -14.40
N ASN A 249 -12.76 17.24 -15.21
CA ASN A 249 -12.64 17.41 -16.66
C ASN A 249 -11.91 16.23 -17.36
N ASN A 250 -12.16 15.00 -16.89
CA ASN A 250 -11.45 13.82 -17.34
C ASN A 250 -12.42 12.66 -17.63
N PRO A 251 -12.96 12.60 -18.87
CA PRO A 251 -13.90 11.56 -19.26
C PRO A 251 -13.37 10.13 -19.08
N MET A 252 -12.04 9.94 -19.20
CA MET A 252 -11.42 8.64 -18.99
C MET A 252 -11.51 8.22 -17.53
N ALA A 253 -11.20 9.10 -16.57
CA ALA A 253 -11.36 8.81 -15.15
C ALA A 253 -12.84 8.60 -14.78
N SER A 254 -13.75 9.40 -15.32
CA SER A 254 -15.21 9.19 -15.20
C SER A 254 -15.62 7.79 -15.67
N ALA A 255 -15.07 7.32 -16.80
CA ALA A 255 -15.33 5.98 -17.32
C ALA A 255 -14.68 4.87 -16.47
N MET A 256 -13.55 5.13 -15.81
CA MET A 256 -12.95 4.16 -14.88
C MET A 256 -13.75 4.01 -13.58
N ALA A 257 -14.42 5.06 -13.13
CA ALA A 257 -15.24 5.06 -11.91
C ALA A 257 -16.63 4.44 -12.12
N LEU A 258 -17.22 4.60 -13.31
CA LEU A 258 -18.60 4.16 -13.60
C LEU A 258 -18.88 2.68 -13.28
N PRO A 259 -18.00 1.70 -13.58
CA PRO A 259 -18.22 0.30 -13.24
C PRO A 259 -18.42 0.08 -11.73
N THR A 260 -17.73 0.84 -10.88
CA THR A 260 -17.93 0.80 -9.42
C THR A 260 -19.30 1.33 -9.01
N PHE A 261 -19.82 2.39 -9.66
CA PHE A 261 -21.17 2.90 -9.38
C PHE A 261 -22.22 1.82 -9.69
N ILE A 262 -22.09 1.22 -10.87
CA ILE A 262 -23.01 0.18 -11.34
C ILE A 262 -22.92 -1.06 -10.45
N ALA A 263 -21.70 -1.54 -10.13
CA ALA A 263 -21.51 -2.69 -9.25
C ALA A 263 -22.10 -2.45 -7.85
N SER A 264 -21.95 -1.25 -7.31
CA SER A 264 -22.51 -0.88 -6.01
C SER A 264 -24.04 -0.90 -6.03
N HIS A 265 -24.67 -0.33 -7.07
CA HIS A 265 -26.12 -0.40 -7.23
C HIS A 265 -26.63 -1.83 -7.40
N LEU A 266 -25.99 -2.63 -8.27
CA LEU A 266 -26.35 -4.02 -8.50
C LEU A 266 -26.24 -4.85 -7.21
N SER A 267 -25.24 -4.58 -6.37
CA SER A 267 -25.09 -5.21 -5.05
C SER A 267 -26.28 -4.89 -4.14
N GLN A 268 -26.67 -3.62 -4.06
CA GLN A 268 -27.79 -3.16 -3.22
C GLN A 268 -29.15 -3.74 -3.62
N ILE A 269 -29.33 -4.07 -4.91
CA ILE A 269 -30.57 -4.69 -5.41
C ILE A 269 -30.47 -6.21 -5.59
N GLY A 270 -29.39 -6.84 -5.12
CA GLY A 270 -29.20 -8.30 -5.16
C GLY A 270 -28.99 -8.87 -6.56
N LYS A 271 -28.41 -8.10 -7.49
CA LYS A 271 -28.16 -8.48 -8.89
C LYS A 271 -26.67 -8.50 -9.28
N LEU A 272 -25.76 -8.31 -8.34
CA LEU A 272 -24.33 -8.34 -8.63
C LEU A 272 -23.90 -9.75 -9.04
N THR A 273 -23.25 -9.86 -10.19
CA THR A 273 -22.60 -11.08 -10.68
C THR A 273 -21.30 -10.71 -11.39
N PRO A 274 -20.32 -11.62 -11.51
CA PRO A 274 -19.10 -11.36 -12.29
C PRO A 274 -19.40 -10.94 -13.73
N GLN A 275 -20.42 -11.52 -14.36
CA GLN A 275 -20.84 -11.13 -15.72
C GLN A 275 -21.37 -9.70 -15.74
N ALA A 276 -22.21 -9.30 -14.78
CA ALA A 276 -22.74 -7.94 -14.75
C ALA A 276 -21.64 -6.88 -14.50
N VAL A 277 -20.60 -7.23 -13.74
CA VAL A 277 -19.41 -6.38 -13.57
C VAL A 277 -18.64 -6.23 -14.88
N ASP A 278 -18.50 -7.30 -15.64
CA ASP A 278 -17.88 -7.28 -16.96
C ASP A 278 -18.67 -6.40 -17.94
N GLU A 279 -19.98 -6.58 -17.99
CA GLU A 279 -20.90 -5.76 -18.79
C GLU A 279 -20.84 -4.27 -18.40
N ALA A 280 -20.74 -3.96 -17.10
CA ALA A 280 -20.57 -2.59 -16.60
C ALA A 280 -19.26 -1.96 -17.09
N TYR A 281 -18.15 -2.71 -17.06
CA TYR A 281 -16.87 -2.26 -17.59
C TYR A 281 -16.91 -2.00 -19.11
N HIS A 282 -17.50 -2.91 -19.87
CA HIS A 282 -17.68 -2.76 -21.32
C HIS A 282 -18.59 -1.58 -21.68
N TYR A 283 -19.68 -1.39 -20.94
CA TYR A 283 -20.56 -0.22 -21.11
C TYR A 283 -19.79 1.09 -20.85
N ALA A 284 -19.02 1.13 -19.77
CA ALA A 284 -18.27 2.31 -19.36
C ALA A 284 -17.23 2.74 -20.41
N LEU A 285 -16.42 1.79 -20.92
CA LEU A 285 -15.38 2.10 -21.90
C LEU A 285 -15.87 2.19 -23.35
N GLY A 286 -17.06 1.68 -23.66
CA GLY A 286 -17.65 1.76 -24.99
C GLY A 286 -18.66 2.91 -25.08
N PRO A 287 -19.99 2.62 -25.01
CA PRO A 287 -21.04 3.61 -25.20
C PRO A 287 -20.92 4.85 -24.30
N TYR A 288 -20.61 4.67 -23.02
CA TYR A 288 -20.54 5.78 -22.06
C TYR A 288 -19.40 6.75 -22.38
N LEU A 289 -18.16 6.26 -22.39
CA LEU A 289 -16.98 7.08 -22.70
C LEU A 289 -17.12 7.78 -24.05
N THR A 290 -17.63 7.08 -25.06
CA THR A 290 -17.86 7.67 -26.39
C THR A 290 -18.86 8.83 -26.31
N THR A 291 -19.88 8.74 -25.46
CA THR A 291 -20.88 9.80 -25.31
C THR A 291 -20.28 11.02 -24.61
N ILE A 292 -19.60 10.83 -23.47
CA ILE A 292 -19.10 11.95 -22.66
C ILE A 292 -17.82 12.60 -23.23
N ALA A 293 -17.06 11.88 -24.06
CA ALA A 293 -15.89 12.44 -24.75
C ALA A 293 -16.27 13.32 -25.97
N ASN A 294 -17.52 13.28 -26.41
CA ASN A 294 -18.04 14.06 -27.55
C ASN A 294 -18.85 15.29 -27.08
N ALA A 295 -19.40 16.04 -28.04
CA ALA A 295 -20.34 17.11 -27.72
C ALA A 295 -21.52 16.56 -26.87
N PRO A 296 -21.87 17.20 -25.74
CA PRO A 296 -22.93 16.69 -24.87
C PRO A 296 -24.24 16.47 -25.63
N PRO A 297 -24.95 15.36 -25.37
CA PRO A 297 -26.22 15.08 -26.02
C PRO A 297 -27.24 16.18 -25.69
N LYS A 298 -28.24 16.37 -26.56
CA LYS A 298 -29.28 17.40 -26.40
C LYS A 298 -30.67 16.80 -26.60
N GLY A 299 -31.69 17.50 -26.11
CA GLY A 299 -33.08 17.12 -26.32
C GLY A 299 -33.38 15.72 -25.79
N ASP A 300 -34.00 14.88 -26.61
CA ASP A 300 -34.42 13.54 -26.20
C ASP A 300 -33.26 12.55 -26.04
N ASP A 301 -32.15 12.74 -26.77
CA ASP A 301 -30.94 11.92 -26.60
C ASP A 301 -30.33 12.14 -25.21
N ALA A 302 -30.31 13.39 -24.74
CA ALA A 302 -29.84 13.72 -23.39
C ALA A 302 -30.71 13.04 -22.32
N LYS A 303 -32.03 13.16 -22.45
CA LYS A 303 -32.97 12.52 -21.52
C LYS A 303 -32.78 11.01 -21.48
N LYS A 304 -32.63 10.36 -22.64
CA LYS A 304 -32.40 8.92 -22.75
C LYS A 304 -31.09 8.51 -22.07
N PHE A 305 -30.01 9.24 -22.36
CA PHE A 305 -28.69 8.97 -21.79
C PHE A 305 -28.68 9.10 -20.26
N TYR A 306 -29.19 10.22 -19.73
CA TYR A 306 -29.21 10.45 -18.28
C TYR A 306 -30.15 9.49 -17.54
N THR A 307 -31.28 9.11 -18.15
CA THR A 307 -32.19 8.12 -17.56
C THR A 307 -31.57 6.72 -17.54
N ASP A 308 -30.88 6.30 -18.60
CA ASP A 308 -30.17 5.02 -18.64
C ASP A 308 -29.03 4.99 -17.60
N LEU A 309 -28.25 6.07 -17.48
CA LEU A 309 -27.21 6.19 -16.45
C LEU A 309 -27.78 6.13 -15.02
N ALA A 310 -28.88 6.85 -14.76
CA ALA A 310 -29.56 6.80 -13.47
C ALA A 310 -30.02 5.37 -13.13
N ALA A 311 -30.61 4.67 -14.11
CA ALA A 311 -31.05 3.29 -13.93
C ALA A 311 -29.89 2.31 -13.66
N ARG A 312 -28.71 2.54 -14.25
CA ARG A 312 -27.53 1.69 -14.05
C ARG A 312 -26.81 1.95 -12.73
N THR A 313 -26.70 3.22 -12.34
CA THR A 313 -25.92 3.65 -11.17
C THR A 313 -26.75 3.74 -9.89
N GLY A 314 -28.08 3.70 -10.00
CA GLY A 314 -28.98 3.94 -8.88
C GLY A 314 -28.97 5.39 -8.38
N LEU A 315 -28.29 6.30 -9.07
CA LEU A 315 -28.28 7.71 -8.72
C LEU A 315 -29.55 8.42 -9.23
N PRO A 316 -30.04 9.46 -8.53
CA PRO A 316 -31.12 10.29 -9.01
C PRO A 316 -30.81 10.90 -10.39
N VAL A 317 -31.80 10.93 -11.28
CA VAL A 317 -31.60 11.41 -12.68
C VAL A 317 -31.25 12.89 -12.75
N ASP A 318 -31.73 13.68 -11.80
CA ASP A 318 -31.41 15.10 -11.64
C ASP A 318 -29.94 15.30 -11.24
N VAL A 319 -29.40 14.46 -10.35
CA VAL A 319 -27.96 14.44 -10.03
C VAL A 319 -27.14 14.09 -11.27
N ILE A 320 -27.49 13.02 -11.98
CA ILE A 320 -26.82 12.64 -13.24
C ILE A 320 -26.87 13.77 -14.26
N THR A 321 -28.01 14.44 -14.40
CA THR A 321 -28.19 15.56 -15.33
C THR A 321 -27.35 16.76 -14.94
N LYS A 322 -27.30 17.10 -13.65
CA LYS A 322 -26.49 18.20 -13.10
C LYS A 322 -24.99 17.97 -13.34
N GLU A 323 -24.53 16.74 -13.14
CA GLU A 323 -23.15 16.32 -13.41
C GLU A 323 -22.90 16.04 -14.91
N MET A 324 -23.86 16.37 -15.79
CA MET A 324 -23.78 16.18 -17.24
C MET A 324 -23.47 14.74 -17.68
N GLY A 325 -23.82 13.75 -16.86
CA GLY A 325 -23.55 12.34 -17.08
C GLY A 325 -22.24 11.84 -16.47
N GLU A 326 -21.45 12.70 -15.80
CA GLU A 326 -20.15 12.35 -15.22
C GLU A 326 -20.18 12.49 -13.69
N PRO A 327 -20.91 11.62 -12.95
CA PRO A 327 -21.06 11.77 -11.51
C PRO A 327 -19.71 11.73 -10.79
N ASN A 328 -19.38 12.82 -10.09
CA ASN A 328 -18.18 12.90 -9.27
C ASN A 328 -18.37 12.13 -7.94
N PRO A 329 -17.65 11.03 -7.68
CA PRO A 329 -17.83 10.23 -6.47
C PRO A 329 -17.47 10.99 -5.18
N PHE A 330 -16.72 12.10 -5.26
CA PHE A 330 -16.37 12.94 -4.12
C PHE A 330 -17.39 14.05 -3.84
N ALA A 331 -18.32 14.31 -4.76
CA ALA A 331 -19.32 15.34 -4.59
C ALA A 331 -20.37 14.91 -3.56
N HIS A 332 -20.77 15.85 -2.69
CA HIS A 332 -21.71 15.56 -1.61
C HIS A 332 -23.09 15.15 -2.15
N ASP A 333 -23.58 15.84 -3.18
CA ASP A 333 -24.86 15.55 -3.83
C ASP A 333 -24.92 14.20 -4.55
N VAL A 334 -23.79 13.72 -5.09
CA VAL A 334 -23.69 12.35 -5.65
C VAL A 334 -23.80 11.29 -4.55
N ARG A 335 -23.29 11.61 -3.35
CA ARG A 335 -23.26 10.69 -2.20
C ARG A 335 -24.50 10.79 -1.32
N SER A 336 -25.18 11.93 -1.30
CA SER A 336 -26.37 12.21 -0.49
C SER A 336 -27.64 11.78 -1.23
N ARG A 337 -28.35 10.80 -0.67
CA ARG A 337 -29.65 10.35 -1.19
C ARG A 337 -30.44 9.63 -0.11
N ASP A 338 -31.77 9.82 -0.13
CA ASP A 338 -32.70 9.18 0.80
C ASP A 338 -32.37 9.41 2.30
N GLY A 339 -31.84 10.60 2.63
CA GLY A 339 -31.41 10.95 3.99
C GLY A 339 -30.15 10.21 4.46
N ARG A 340 -29.41 9.60 3.53
CA ARG A 340 -28.18 8.86 3.78
C ARG A 340 -27.02 9.40 2.96
N LEU A 341 -25.83 9.37 3.55
CA LEU A 341 -24.58 9.75 2.91
C LEU A 341 -23.74 8.50 2.65
N TYR A 342 -23.52 8.16 1.39
CA TYR A 342 -22.75 6.99 0.98
C TYR A 342 -21.23 7.23 1.06
N GLY A 343 -20.48 6.18 1.41
CA GLY A 343 -19.02 6.22 1.59
C GLY A 343 -18.26 6.15 0.26
N ILE A 344 -17.04 6.70 0.23
CA ILE A 344 -16.15 6.62 -0.95
C ILE A 344 -15.29 5.34 -0.87
N TYR A 345 -14.98 4.91 0.35
CA TYR A 345 -14.19 3.70 0.58
C TYR A 345 -15.02 2.42 0.48
N ASP A 346 -16.36 2.48 0.46
CA ASP A 346 -17.26 1.39 0.05
C ASP A 346 -18.61 2.03 -0.30
N PHE A 347 -18.91 2.15 -1.59
CA PHE A 347 -20.10 2.86 -2.07
C PHE A 347 -21.42 2.09 -1.85
N THR A 348 -21.36 0.94 -1.17
CA THR A 348 -22.56 0.25 -0.66
C THR A 348 -22.87 0.59 0.80
N GLN A 349 -21.89 1.16 1.52
CA GLN A 349 -22.06 1.61 2.90
C GLN A 349 -22.50 3.07 2.96
N SER A 350 -23.23 3.41 4.03
CA SER A 350 -23.70 4.77 4.25
C SER A 350 -23.98 5.03 5.72
N ILE A 351 -23.98 6.30 6.09
CA ILE A 351 -24.41 6.81 7.39
C ILE A 351 -25.66 7.69 7.23
N PRO A 352 -26.39 8.04 8.31
CA PRO A 352 -27.35 9.13 8.25
C PRO A 352 -26.66 10.39 7.73
N ASP A 353 -27.30 11.10 6.81
CA ASP A 353 -26.71 12.30 6.23
C ASP A 353 -26.81 13.49 7.20
N PRO A 354 -25.68 14.02 7.71
CA PRO A 354 -25.71 15.18 8.59
C PRO A 354 -26.01 16.50 7.86
N TYR A 355 -25.94 16.53 6.52
CA TYR A 355 -26.05 17.73 5.69
C TYR A 355 -26.98 17.55 4.49
N ALA A 356 -28.17 16.95 4.69
CA ALA A 356 -29.14 16.71 3.62
C ALA A 356 -29.57 17.98 2.84
N ASP A 357 -29.44 19.17 3.44
CA ASP A 357 -29.72 20.46 2.79
C ASP A 357 -28.54 20.99 1.93
N GLY A 358 -27.41 20.29 1.95
CA GLY A 358 -26.19 20.60 1.19
C GLY A 358 -25.03 21.13 2.04
N ILE A 359 -23.81 20.86 1.57
CA ILE A 359 -22.54 21.33 2.13
C ILE A 359 -21.47 21.41 1.03
N GLU A 360 -20.40 22.16 1.26
CA GLU A 360 -19.21 22.12 0.41
C GLU A 360 -18.61 20.71 0.37
N ASN A 361 -18.21 20.24 -0.82
CA ASN A 361 -17.67 18.89 -1.02
C ASN A 361 -16.50 18.57 -0.08
N GLY A 362 -15.58 19.52 0.14
CA GLY A 362 -14.43 19.34 1.03
C GLY A 362 -14.77 19.23 2.52
N GLN A 363 -15.99 19.61 2.91
CA GLN A 363 -16.49 19.49 4.29
C GLN A 363 -17.44 18.29 4.46
N SER A 364 -17.81 17.63 3.37
CA SER A 364 -18.64 16.42 3.40
C SER A 364 -17.89 15.28 4.13
N PRO A 365 -18.45 14.71 5.20
CA PRO A 365 -17.74 13.72 6.00
C PRO A 365 -17.54 12.40 5.23
N GLU A 366 -16.42 11.73 5.46
CA GLU A 366 -16.15 10.37 4.94
C GLU A 366 -16.17 9.37 6.10
N MET A 367 -17.11 8.43 6.06
CA MET A 367 -17.43 7.55 7.19
C MET A 367 -16.32 6.57 7.59
N THR A 368 -15.43 6.24 6.65
CA THR A 368 -14.37 5.28 6.88
C THR A 368 -13.18 5.96 7.55
N LEU A 369 -12.59 6.97 6.92
CA LEU A 369 -11.37 7.60 7.46
C LEU A 369 -11.64 8.57 8.61
N SER A 370 -12.80 9.24 8.62
CA SER A 370 -13.18 10.14 9.73
C SER A 370 -14.07 9.46 10.76
N GLY A 371 -14.62 8.28 10.45
CA GLY A 371 -15.43 7.47 11.37
C GLY A 371 -14.73 6.20 11.83
N PHE A 372 -15.29 5.04 11.48
CA PHE A 372 -14.92 3.75 12.10
C PHE A 372 -13.45 3.35 11.90
N GLY A 373 -12.82 3.79 10.81
CA GLY A 373 -11.40 3.53 10.54
C GLY A 373 -10.45 4.11 11.58
N ARG A 374 -10.88 5.13 12.35
CA ARG A 374 -10.09 5.65 13.49
C ARG A 374 -9.90 4.62 14.60
N ALA A 375 -10.75 3.60 14.69
CA ALA A 375 -10.63 2.51 15.65
C ALA A 375 -9.30 1.73 15.50
N TYR A 376 -8.76 1.64 14.28
CA TYR A 376 -7.47 0.98 14.03
C TYR A 376 -6.32 1.64 14.79
N GLY A 377 -6.28 2.97 14.88
CA GLY A 377 -5.16 3.68 15.51
C GLY A 377 -5.09 3.42 17.02
N ASN A 378 -6.24 3.50 17.70
CA ASN A 378 -6.30 3.22 19.13
C ASN A 378 -6.07 1.73 19.44
N ALA A 379 -6.68 0.83 18.66
CA ALA A 379 -6.50 -0.61 18.83
C ALA A 379 -5.03 -1.01 18.60
N TYR A 380 -4.38 -0.47 17.58
CA TYR A 380 -2.98 -0.77 17.29
C TYR A 380 -2.04 -0.24 18.34
N SER A 381 -2.20 1.01 18.79
CA SER A 381 -1.42 1.56 19.91
C SER A 381 -1.54 0.69 21.17
N GLY A 382 -2.77 0.30 21.52
CA GLY A 382 -3.01 -0.61 22.64
C GLY A 382 -2.38 -1.99 22.47
N TYR A 383 -2.47 -2.57 21.28
CA TYR A 383 -1.85 -3.85 20.94
C TYR A 383 -0.31 -3.79 21.01
N LEU A 384 0.30 -2.74 20.45
CA LEU A 384 1.75 -2.50 20.53
C LEU A 384 2.23 -2.43 21.99
N ALA A 385 1.54 -1.66 22.82
CA ALA A 385 1.93 -1.43 24.20
C ALA A 385 1.69 -2.65 25.12
N ASN A 386 0.56 -3.33 24.95
CA ASN A 386 0.08 -4.34 25.91
C ASN A 386 0.42 -5.78 25.50
N GLU A 387 0.40 -6.11 24.20
CA GLU A 387 0.69 -7.47 23.71
C GLU A 387 2.13 -7.58 23.17
N LEU A 388 2.62 -6.54 22.48
CA LEU A 388 3.96 -6.54 21.89
C LEU A 388 5.04 -5.89 22.76
N GLY A 389 4.66 -5.26 23.88
CA GLY A 389 5.59 -4.65 24.84
C GLY A 389 6.30 -3.39 24.34
N TYR A 390 5.90 -2.83 23.20
CA TYR A 390 6.49 -1.61 22.64
C TYR A 390 5.78 -0.38 23.21
N LYS A 391 6.32 0.18 24.29
CA LYS A 391 5.74 1.31 25.03
C LYS A 391 6.51 2.60 24.77
N THR A 392 5.81 3.63 24.31
CA THR A 392 6.38 4.96 24.00
C THR A 392 5.44 6.05 24.50
N ASP A 393 6.00 7.24 24.75
CA ASP A 393 5.24 8.46 25.09
C ASP A 393 4.61 9.12 23.84
N LEU A 394 4.78 8.54 22.65
CA LEU A 394 4.19 9.02 21.40
C LEU A 394 2.76 8.48 21.19
N THR A 395 1.90 9.33 20.63
CA THR A 395 0.63 8.91 20.06
C THR A 395 0.84 8.28 18.69
N TYR A 396 0.13 7.19 18.38
CA TYR A 396 0.22 6.55 17.06
C TYR A 396 -0.55 7.36 16.00
N ASP A 397 0.15 8.02 15.08
CA ASP A 397 -0.47 8.82 14.02
C ASP A 397 -0.91 7.94 12.84
N LEU A 398 -2.11 7.36 12.94
CA LEU A 398 -2.65 6.43 11.95
C LEU A 398 -2.69 7.01 10.53
N LEU A 399 -3.00 8.30 10.39
CA LEU A 399 -3.12 8.99 9.12
C LEU A 399 -2.76 10.47 9.31
N SER A 400 -1.54 10.81 8.91
CA SER A 400 -0.98 12.15 9.02
C SER A 400 -1.43 13.02 7.85
N MET A 401 -2.37 13.93 8.13
CA MET A 401 -2.81 14.92 7.14
C MET A 401 -1.75 15.98 6.86
N GLU A 402 -0.79 16.17 7.77
CA GLU A 402 0.39 17.03 7.53
C GLU A 402 1.28 16.43 6.44
N VAL A 403 1.63 15.14 6.56
CA VAL A 403 2.38 14.42 5.51
C VAL A 403 1.61 14.42 4.19
N ASN A 404 0.30 14.16 4.25
CA ASN A 404 -0.55 14.14 3.07
C ASN A 404 -0.55 15.50 2.34
N GLY A 405 -0.76 16.60 3.07
CA GLY A 405 -0.79 17.95 2.50
C GLY A 405 0.57 18.44 1.97
N ALA A 406 1.67 17.91 2.50
CA ALA A 406 3.02 18.22 2.03
C ALA A 406 3.48 17.34 0.84
N TRP A 407 2.68 16.35 0.44
CA TRP A 407 3.11 15.33 -0.51
C TRP A 407 3.25 15.85 -1.93
N LYS A 408 4.39 15.54 -2.58
CA LYS A 408 4.63 15.85 -3.98
C LYS A 408 4.34 14.64 -4.87
N PHE A 409 3.20 14.69 -5.57
CA PHE A 409 2.73 13.67 -6.53
C PHE A 409 3.34 13.79 -7.94
N THR A 410 4.37 14.62 -8.13
CA THR A 410 5.08 14.74 -9.40
C THR A 410 6.37 13.94 -9.35
N SER A 411 6.65 13.20 -10.42
CA SER A 411 7.92 12.51 -10.65
C SER A 411 8.60 13.10 -11.87
N SER A 412 9.88 13.44 -11.77
CA SER A 412 10.82 13.86 -12.84
C SER A 412 10.18 14.15 -14.22
N GLY A 413 9.55 15.32 -14.37
CA GLY A 413 9.06 15.83 -15.65
C GLY A 413 7.63 15.45 -16.06
N SER A 414 6.94 14.57 -15.33
CA SER A 414 5.50 14.32 -15.52
C SER A 414 4.64 15.22 -14.63
N GLN A 415 3.49 15.68 -15.15
CA GLN A 415 2.52 16.46 -14.36
C GLN A 415 1.78 15.60 -13.32
N MET A 416 1.69 14.27 -13.52
CA MET A 416 1.07 13.32 -12.58
C MET A 416 1.83 11.98 -12.54
N THR A 417 1.73 11.30 -11.40
CA THR A 417 2.39 10.01 -11.16
C THR A 417 1.71 8.85 -11.90
N ASP A 418 2.52 8.09 -12.65
CA ASP A 418 2.15 6.88 -13.38
C ASP A 418 3.23 5.79 -13.16
N GLN A 419 2.79 4.57 -12.85
CA GLN A 419 3.69 3.42 -12.65
C GLN A 419 3.75 2.43 -13.81
N VAL A 420 2.93 2.57 -14.86
CA VAL A 420 2.86 1.60 -15.97
C VAL A 420 4.22 1.39 -16.61
N GLY A 421 4.98 2.46 -16.83
CA GLY A 421 6.34 2.39 -17.38
C GLY A 421 7.31 1.59 -16.50
N ILE A 422 7.23 1.78 -15.18
CA ILE A 422 8.07 1.08 -14.20
C ILE A 422 7.69 -0.40 -14.13
N LEU A 423 6.39 -0.71 -14.03
CA LEU A 423 5.91 -2.10 -14.03
C LEU A 423 6.31 -2.84 -15.31
N ARG A 424 6.16 -2.21 -16.49
CA ARG A 424 6.60 -2.77 -17.77
C ARG A 424 8.09 -3.07 -17.79
N LYS A 425 8.93 -2.13 -17.31
CA LYS A 425 10.38 -2.31 -17.23
C LYS A 425 10.72 -3.49 -16.32
N MET A 426 10.12 -3.57 -15.13
CA MET A 426 10.41 -4.64 -14.17
C MET A 426 9.98 -6.01 -14.69
N LEU A 427 8.75 -6.14 -15.22
CA LEU A 427 8.27 -7.40 -15.82
C LEU A 427 9.13 -7.85 -17.01
N ALA A 428 9.73 -6.91 -17.75
CA ALA A 428 10.65 -7.25 -18.84
C ALA A 428 12.02 -7.71 -18.35
N LEU A 429 12.54 -7.11 -17.27
CA LEU A 429 13.86 -7.41 -16.73
C LEU A 429 13.87 -8.63 -15.80
N ASP A 430 12.75 -8.92 -15.16
CA ASP A 430 12.60 -10.04 -14.23
C ASP A 430 11.49 -10.99 -14.70
N PRO A 431 11.84 -12.13 -15.33
CA PRO A 431 10.89 -13.15 -15.74
C PRO A 431 10.16 -13.86 -14.58
N SER A 432 10.69 -13.77 -13.36
CA SER A 432 10.11 -14.42 -12.18
C SER A 432 9.15 -13.52 -11.41
N LEU A 433 9.19 -12.20 -11.65
CA LEU A 433 8.28 -11.24 -11.03
C LEU A 433 6.82 -11.53 -11.42
N HIS A 434 5.96 -11.65 -10.42
CA HIS A 434 4.51 -11.70 -10.59
C HIS A 434 3.80 -10.59 -9.81
N ILE A 435 2.66 -10.14 -10.33
CA ILE A 435 1.84 -9.08 -9.74
C ILE A 435 0.45 -9.62 -9.46
N PHE A 436 0.02 -9.54 -8.21
CA PHE A 436 -1.32 -9.84 -7.75
C PHE A 436 -2.03 -8.53 -7.43
N ILE A 437 -3.18 -8.28 -8.04
CA ILE A 437 -4.01 -7.10 -7.76
C ILE A 437 -5.32 -7.58 -7.13
N ALA A 438 -5.59 -7.17 -5.89
CA ALA A 438 -6.88 -7.27 -5.24
C ALA A 438 -7.62 -5.94 -5.36
N ASN A 439 -8.87 -5.92 -5.79
CA ASN A 439 -9.68 -4.71 -5.77
C ASN A 439 -11.10 -5.01 -5.29
N GLY A 440 -11.66 -4.12 -4.47
CA GLY A 440 -13.09 -4.15 -4.14
C GLY A 440 -13.96 -3.69 -5.30
N TYR A 441 -15.11 -4.33 -5.50
CA TYR A 441 -16.13 -3.89 -6.48
C TYR A 441 -16.69 -2.50 -6.18
N PHE A 442 -16.69 -2.09 -4.91
CA PHE A 442 -17.38 -0.88 -4.43
C PHE A 442 -16.42 0.25 -4.06
N ASP A 443 -15.16 0.13 -4.43
CA ASP A 443 -14.12 1.10 -4.15
C ASP A 443 -14.21 2.31 -5.10
N MET A 444 -14.57 3.48 -4.58
CA MET A 444 -14.54 4.73 -5.35
C MET A 444 -13.23 5.51 -5.17
N ALA A 445 -12.44 5.20 -4.14
CA ALA A 445 -11.14 5.83 -3.94
C ALA A 445 -10.13 5.33 -4.97
N CYS A 446 -10.16 4.03 -5.29
CA CYS A 446 -9.36 3.39 -6.33
C CYS A 446 -10.22 2.41 -7.16
N PRO A 447 -11.07 2.92 -8.08
CA PRO A 447 -12.01 2.09 -8.84
C PRO A 447 -11.34 0.93 -9.56
N PHE A 448 -11.94 -0.26 -9.49
CA PHE A 448 -11.41 -1.47 -10.13
C PHE A 448 -11.30 -1.35 -11.66
N GLY A 449 -12.03 -0.41 -12.27
CA GLY A 449 -11.88 -0.09 -13.68
C GLY A 449 -10.44 0.33 -14.01
N THR A 450 -9.78 1.08 -13.11
CA THR A 450 -8.41 1.58 -13.29
C THR A 450 -7.38 0.45 -13.32
N THR A 451 -7.54 -0.55 -12.46
CA THR A 451 -6.61 -1.69 -12.36
C THR A 451 -6.84 -2.70 -13.46
N ARG A 452 -8.10 -2.95 -13.85
CA ARG A 452 -8.42 -3.73 -15.04
C ARG A 452 -7.80 -3.09 -16.29
N TRP A 453 -7.98 -1.79 -16.47
CA TRP A 453 -7.38 -1.07 -17.60
C TRP A 453 -5.85 -1.21 -17.58
N THR A 454 -5.23 -0.97 -16.42
CA THR A 454 -3.77 -1.07 -16.27
C THR A 454 -3.25 -2.46 -16.65
N LYS A 455 -3.86 -3.52 -16.11
CA LYS A 455 -3.50 -4.91 -16.43
C LYS A 455 -3.57 -5.15 -17.93
N ASP A 456 -4.66 -4.74 -18.57
CA ASP A 456 -4.90 -5.02 -19.99
C ASP A 456 -4.01 -4.18 -20.92
N HIS A 457 -3.36 -3.11 -20.42
CA HIS A 457 -2.47 -2.21 -21.17
C HIS A 457 -0.97 -2.43 -20.88
N ILE A 458 -0.61 -3.45 -20.09
CA ILE A 458 0.78 -3.90 -19.91
C ILE A 458 0.98 -5.18 -20.75
N PRO A 459 1.59 -5.11 -21.95
CA PRO A 459 1.69 -6.27 -22.84
C PRO A 459 2.79 -7.26 -22.42
N VAL A 460 3.83 -6.80 -21.72
CA VAL A 460 4.96 -7.64 -21.32
C VAL A 460 4.68 -8.29 -19.98
N GLY A 461 4.79 -9.63 -19.90
CA GLY A 461 4.47 -10.38 -18.68
C GLY A 461 3.00 -10.30 -18.28
N ALA A 462 2.09 -10.09 -19.24
CA ALA A 462 0.65 -9.97 -18.98
C ALA A 462 0.05 -11.22 -18.31
N ASP A 463 0.61 -12.39 -18.59
CA ASP A 463 0.30 -13.67 -17.96
C ASP A 463 0.73 -13.75 -16.49
N ARG A 464 1.58 -12.82 -16.04
CA ARG A 464 2.08 -12.70 -14.67
C ARG A 464 1.43 -11.55 -13.89
N ILE A 465 0.37 -10.93 -14.44
CA ILE A 465 -0.44 -9.92 -13.76
C ILE A 465 -1.86 -10.46 -13.59
N ALA A 466 -2.24 -10.78 -12.35
CA ALA A 466 -3.57 -11.27 -12.02
C ALA A 466 -4.42 -10.19 -11.34
N LEU A 467 -5.66 -10.01 -11.79
CA LEU A 467 -6.66 -9.16 -11.13
C LEU A 467 -7.72 -10.03 -10.47
N HIS A 468 -7.89 -9.85 -9.16
CA HIS A 468 -8.86 -10.50 -8.31
C HIS A 468 -9.83 -9.44 -7.78
N LEU A 469 -11.12 -9.63 -8.06
CA LEU A 469 -12.17 -8.73 -7.60
C LEU A 469 -12.96 -9.35 -6.45
N TYR A 470 -13.20 -8.55 -5.42
CA TYR A 470 -13.82 -8.97 -4.18
C TYR A 470 -15.05 -8.13 -3.87
N GLU A 471 -16.06 -8.75 -3.23
CA GLU A 471 -17.12 -7.98 -2.59
C GLU A 471 -16.54 -7.09 -1.48
N GLY A 472 -16.84 -5.80 -1.53
CA GLY A 472 -16.26 -4.81 -0.63
C GLY A 472 -15.74 -3.61 -1.38
N GLY A 473 -15.42 -2.57 -0.64
CA GLY A 473 -14.78 -1.38 -1.17
C GLY A 473 -13.25 -1.44 -1.05
N HIS A 474 -12.65 -0.28 -0.80
CA HIS A 474 -11.22 -0.05 -0.71
C HIS A 474 -10.54 -0.99 0.30
N MET A 475 -11.05 -1.03 1.54
CA MET A 475 -10.60 -1.96 2.58
C MET A 475 -11.44 -3.23 2.53
N LEU A 476 -11.36 -3.98 1.42
CA LEU A 476 -12.21 -5.15 1.16
C LEU A 476 -12.19 -6.20 2.29
N TYR A 477 -11.08 -6.26 3.03
CA TYR A 477 -10.87 -7.15 4.18
C TYR A 477 -11.69 -6.78 5.43
N THR A 478 -12.37 -5.63 5.45
CA THR A 478 -13.35 -5.31 6.50
C THR A 478 -14.55 -6.26 6.47
N ARG A 479 -14.81 -6.89 5.31
CA ARG A 479 -15.79 -7.98 5.16
C ARG A 479 -15.10 -9.32 5.43
N PRO A 480 -15.53 -10.10 6.44
CA PRO A 480 -14.87 -11.36 6.81
C PRO A 480 -14.74 -12.36 5.65
N ALA A 481 -15.78 -12.50 4.81
CA ALA A 481 -15.76 -13.41 3.67
C ALA A 481 -14.69 -13.01 2.63
N SER A 482 -14.57 -11.71 2.36
CA SER A 482 -13.59 -11.16 1.41
C SER A 482 -12.18 -11.21 1.96
N ARG A 483 -12.00 -11.01 3.28
CA ARG A 483 -10.70 -11.23 3.95
C ARG A 483 -10.25 -12.68 3.84
N ALA A 484 -11.12 -13.63 4.15
CA ALA A 484 -10.82 -15.06 4.03
C ALA A 484 -10.50 -15.45 2.57
N ALA A 485 -11.25 -14.92 1.61
CA ALA A 485 -10.98 -15.12 0.18
C ALA A 485 -9.62 -14.55 -0.25
N LEU A 486 -9.31 -13.31 0.15
CA LEU A 486 -8.03 -12.66 -0.10
C LEU A 486 -6.86 -13.50 0.46
N THR A 487 -6.97 -13.95 1.71
CA THR A 487 -5.93 -14.77 2.35
C THR A 487 -5.69 -16.08 1.60
N ARG A 488 -6.75 -16.75 1.15
CA ARG A 488 -6.63 -17.98 0.36
C ARG A 488 -5.94 -17.72 -0.98
N ASP A 489 -6.36 -16.68 -1.70
CA ASP A 489 -5.85 -16.39 -3.04
C ASP A 489 -4.38 -15.91 -2.98
N VAL A 490 -4.02 -15.10 -1.99
CA VAL A 490 -2.63 -14.68 -1.73
C VAL A 490 -1.75 -15.85 -1.28
N SER A 491 -2.30 -16.77 -0.48
CA SER A 491 -1.56 -18.00 -0.12
C SER A 491 -1.25 -18.86 -1.35
N ALA A 492 -2.19 -18.96 -2.29
CA ALA A 492 -1.96 -19.63 -3.57
C ALA A 492 -0.88 -18.90 -4.38
N PHE A 493 -0.95 -17.57 -4.47
CA PHE A 493 0.05 -16.74 -5.13
C PHE A 493 1.47 -16.99 -4.60
N TYR A 494 1.66 -17.06 -3.27
CA TYR A 494 2.97 -17.39 -2.70
C TYR A 494 3.43 -18.81 -3.06
N ASN A 495 2.54 -19.80 -3.01
CA ASN A 495 2.88 -21.19 -3.36
C ASN A 495 3.32 -21.37 -4.82
N ASP A 496 2.83 -20.52 -5.71
CA ASP A 496 3.13 -20.58 -7.14
C ASP A 496 4.41 -19.80 -7.50
N THR A 497 4.76 -18.77 -6.73
CA THR A 497 5.82 -17.80 -7.09
C THR A 497 7.07 -17.85 -6.22
N SER A 498 7.04 -18.60 -5.11
CA SER A 498 8.18 -18.69 -4.15
C SER A 498 9.17 -19.82 -4.45
N LYS A 499 9.00 -20.54 -5.56
CA LYS A 499 9.75 -21.76 -5.89
C LYS A 499 11.01 -21.50 -6.71
#